data_AF-A0A7C1VQN1-F1
#
_entry.id   AF-A0A7C1VQN1-F1
#
_cell.length_a   1.000
_cell.length_b   1.000
_cell.length_c   1.000
_cell.angle_alpha   90.00
_cell.angle_beta   90.00
_cell.angle_gamma   90.00
#
_symmetry.space_group_name_H-M   'P 1'
#
loop_
_entity.id
_entity.type
_entity.pdbx_description
1 polymer ?
#
loop_
_entity_poly.entity_id
_entity_poly.type
_entity_poly.pdbx_seq_one_letter_code
_entity_poly.pdbx_strand_id
1 'polypeptide(L)' 'MKKKIIDAKVDSKGNVSSVRLSGNKTFTPIKTAIKMADKDEIENAHAVHPIKAIKDYLRTNPDKNKTNNLDEMAKD' A
#
# COMPACT_ATOMS: atom_id res chain seq x y z
N MET A 1 -1.10 -12.73 -12.62
CA MET A 1 -2.31 -12.14 -12.00
C MET A 1 -1.86 -11.04 -11.06
N LYS A 2 -2.41 -9.83 -11.18
CA LYS A 2 -2.07 -8.72 -10.27
C LYS A 2 -2.64 -8.99 -8.89
N LYS A 3 -2.01 -8.44 -7.85
CA LYS A 3 -2.49 -8.55 -6.46
C LYS A 3 -3.24 -7.29 -6.05
N LYS A 4 -4.13 -7.43 -5.06
CA LYS A 4 -4.81 -6.30 -4.41
C LYS A 4 -4.24 -6.11 -3.01
N ILE A 5 -4.04 -4.86 -2.61
CA ILE A 5 -3.90 -4.53 -1.19
C ILE A 5 -5.27 -4.70 -0.54
N ILE A 6 -5.32 -5.52 0.52
CA ILE A 6 -6.55 -5.81 1.27
C ILE A 6 -6.49 -5.35 2.72
N ASP A 7 -5.30 -4.97 3.20
CA ASP A 7 -5.05 -4.59 4.59
C ASP A 7 -3.72 -3.82 4.68
N ALA A 8 -3.53 -3.03 5.74
CA ALA A 8 -2.33 -2.24 5.97
C ALA A 8 -1.95 -2.20 7.46
N LYS A 9 -0.67 -1.98 7.77
CA LYS A 9 -0.18 -1.77 9.14
C LYS A 9 0.59 -0.48 9.22
N VAL A 10 0.44 0.23 10.33
CA VAL A 10 1.28 1.38 10.67
C VAL A 10 2.48 0.99 11.54
N ASP A 11 3.52 1.82 11.52
CA ASP A 11 4.59 1.80 12.53
C ASP A 11 4.19 2.61 13.77
N SER A 12 5.07 2.65 14.78
CA SER A 12 4.86 3.41 16.03
C SER A 12 4.71 4.92 15.84
N LYS A 13 4.97 5.45 14.64
CA LYS A 13 4.81 6.85 14.27
C LYS A 13 3.54 7.11 13.45
N GLY A 14 2.69 6.09 13.27
CA GLY A 14 1.46 6.19 12.49
C GLY A 14 1.68 6.17 10.97
N ASN A 15 2.87 5.79 10.48
CA ASN A 15 3.12 5.67 9.05
C ASN A 15 2.86 4.25 8.56
N VAL A 16 2.25 4.07 7.40
CA VAL A 16 2.12 2.74 6.77
C VAL A 16 3.49 2.08 6.61
N SER A 17 3.67 0.94 7.27
CA SER A 17 4.92 0.17 7.35
C SER A 17 4.89 -1.10 6.48
N SER A 18 3.70 -1.69 6.29
CA SER A 18 3.50 -2.88 5.47
C SER A 18 2.05 -3.00 5.00
N VAL A 19 1.84 -3.74 3.92
CA VAL A 19 0.51 -3.98 3.32
C VAL A 19 0.29 -5.47 3.13
N ARG A 20 -0.94 -5.95 3.30
CA ARG A 20 -1.28 -7.33 2.98
C ARG A 20 -1.82 -7.41 1.57
N LEU A 21 -1.22 -8.26 0.76
CA LEU A 21 -1.65 -8.52 -0.60
C LEU A 21 -2.61 -9.71 -0.64
N SER A 22 -3.58 -9.69 -1.54
CA SER A 22 -4.50 -10.80 -1.76
C SER A 22 -3.72 -12.09 -2.03
N GLY A 23 -4.14 -13.18 -1.37
CA GLY A 23 -3.47 -14.48 -1.41
C GLY A 23 -2.21 -14.60 -0.53
N ASN A 24 -1.69 -13.51 0.05
CA ASN A 24 -0.59 -13.59 1.02
C ASN A 24 -1.14 -13.81 2.44
N LYS A 25 -0.51 -14.76 3.15
CA LYS A 25 -0.77 -14.96 4.60
C LYS A 25 -0.13 -13.87 5.45
N THR A 26 1.01 -13.35 5.03
CA THR A 26 1.80 -12.36 5.77
C THR A 26 1.75 -10.99 5.10
N PHE A 27 2.06 -9.96 5.89
CA PHE A 27 2.22 -8.60 5.39
C PHE A 27 3.51 -8.47 4.58
N THR A 28 3.43 -7.73 3.48
CA THR A 28 4.55 -7.36 2.63
C THR A 28 5.09 -5.99 3.06
N PRO A 29 6.40 -5.86 3.35
CA PRO A 29 6.99 -4.58 3.73
C PRO A 29 6.73 -3.49 2.69
N ILE A 30 6.50 -2.24 3.13
CA ILE A 30 6.10 -1.13 2.25
C ILE A 30 7.10 -0.92 1.10
N LYS A 31 8.41 -1.03 1.37
CA LYS A 31 9.47 -0.91 0.34
C LYS A 31 9.35 -1.97 -0.75
N THR A 32 8.95 -3.19 -0.40
CA THR A 32 8.74 -4.26 -1.39
C THR A 32 7.48 -4.00 -2.18
N ALA A 33 6.40 -3.59 -1.51
CA ALA A 33 5.13 -3.31 -2.17
C ALA A 33 5.22 -2.11 -3.14
N ILE A 34 6.02 -1.08 -2.84
CA ILE A 34 6.34 0.02 -3.78
C ILE A 34 6.96 -0.54 -5.07
N LYS A 35 8.02 -1.36 -4.95
CA LYS A 35 8.67 -1.99 -6.12
C LYS A 35 7.73 -2.88 -6.94
N MET A 36 6.74 -3.50 -6.29
CA MET A 36 5.72 -4.29 -6.97
C MET A 36 4.74 -3.39 -7.72
N ALA A 37 4.32 -2.27 -7.13
CA ALA A 37 3.46 -1.29 -7.79
C ALA A 37 4.16 -0.65 -9.01
N ASP A 38 5.46 -0.35 -8.92
CA ASP A 38 6.27 0.13 -10.06
C ASP A 38 6.26 -0.81 -11.26
N LYS A 39 6.13 -2.12 -10.98
CA LYS A 39 6.08 -3.19 -11.97
C LYS A 39 4.67 -3.55 -12.42
N ASP A 40 3.67 -2.77 -12.03
CA ASP A 40 2.26 -3.03 -12.34
C ASP A 40 1.76 -4.39 -11.80
N GLU A 41 2.38 -4.88 -10.71
CA GLU A 41 2.01 -6.14 -10.04
C GLU A 41 0.88 -5.96 -9.00
N ILE A 42 0.56 -4.71 -8.66
CA ILE A 42 -0.54 -4.32 -7.76
C ILE A 42 -1.58 -3.53 -8.54
N GLU A 43 -2.84 -3.96 -8.53
CA GLU A 43 -3.87 -3.37 -9.40
C GLU A 43 -4.66 -2.21 -8.75
N ASN A 44 -4.78 -2.20 -7.42
CA ASN A 44 -5.58 -1.21 -6.70
C ASN A 44 -4.75 -0.12 -6.03
N ALA A 45 -3.45 -0.04 -6.33
CA ALA A 45 -2.57 1.01 -5.82
C ALA A 45 -1.42 1.28 -6.80
N HIS A 46 -0.86 2.48 -6.71
CA HIS A 46 0.34 2.89 -7.44
C HIS A 46 1.39 3.41 -6.46
N ALA A 47 2.66 3.31 -6.87
CA ALA A 47 3.75 3.99 -6.18
C ALA A 47 3.77 5.47 -6.54
N VAL A 48 4.10 6.29 -5.56
CA VAL A 48 4.33 7.72 -5.73
C VAL A 48 5.77 8.01 -5.32
N HIS A 49 6.52 8.64 -6.24
CA HIS A 49 7.92 9.07 -6.07
C HIS A 49 7.99 10.60 -6.11
N PRO A 50 7.80 11.29 -4.98
CA PRO A 50 7.69 12.74 -4.98
C PRO A 50 9.09 13.37 -5.05
N ILE A 51 9.27 14.35 -5.92
CA ILE A 51 10.56 15.06 -6.12
C ILE A 51 11.01 15.80 -4.85
N LYS A 52 10.06 16.24 -4.00
CA LYS A 52 10.31 17.05 -2.80
C LYS A 52 9.96 16.34 -1.48
N ALA A 53 9.45 15.11 -1.51
CA ALA A 53 9.12 14.39 -0.27
C ALA A 53 10.29 13.53 0.18
N ILE A 54 10.31 13.25 1.48
CA ILE A 54 11.40 12.54 2.15
C ILE A 54 11.39 11.03 1.82
N LYS A 55 10.25 10.45 1.38
CA LYS A 55 10.13 9.03 1.04
C LYS A 55 9.06 8.72 -0.01
N ASP A 56 9.32 7.70 -0.81
CA ASP A 56 8.35 7.05 -1.67
C ASP A 56 7.23 6.40 -0.84
N TYR A 57 6.03 6.35 -1.38
CA TYR A 57 4.87 5.77 -0.71
C TYR A 57 3.89 5.11 -1.68
N LEU A 58 2.99 4.28 -1.15
CA LEU A 58 1.87 3.73 -1.91
C LEU A 58 0.64 4.59 -1.75
N ARG A 59 -0.11 4.73 -2.83
CA ARG A 59 -1.43 5.36 -2.82
C ARG A 59 -2.43 4.41 -3.49
N THR A 60 -3.53 4.13 -2.80
CA THR A 60 -4.61 3.34 -3.40
C THR A 60 -5.31 4.13 -4.49
N ASN A 61 -5.75 3.42 -5.52
CA ASN A 61 -6.50 3.99 -6.63
C ASN A 61 -7.92 4.36 -6.17
N PRO A 62 -8.48 5.48 -6.64
CA PRO A 62 -9.83 5.87 -6.26
C PRO A 62 -10.87 4.86 -6.79
N ASP A 63 -11.68 4.32 -5.88
CA ASP A 63 -12.71 3.31 -6.19
C ASP A 63 -14.09 3.60 -5.55
N LYS A 64 -14.28 4.82 -5.04
CA LYS A 64 -15.47 5.29 -4.29
C LYS A 64 -15.71 4.57 -2.95
N ASN A 65 -14.80 3.71 -2.50
CA ASN A 65 -14.90 3.06 -1.19
C ASN A 65 -13.83 3.61 -0.24
N LYS A 66 -14.26 4.39 0.77
CA LYS A 66 -13.34 5.01 1.73
C LYS A 66 -12.55 3.97 2.55
N THR A 67 -13.11 2.80 2.81
CA THR A 67 -12.42 1.74 3.58
C THR A 67 -11.23 1.15 2.81
N ASN A 68 -11.14 1.39 1.50
CA ASN A 68 -10.04 0.93 0.67
C ASN A 68 -8.86 1.91 0.65
N ASN A 69 -8.90 2.97 1.47
CA ASN A 69 -7.74 3.82 1.73
C ASN A 69 -6.79 3.14 2.70
N LEU A 70 -5.48 3.23 2.47
CA LEU A 70 -4.47 2.65 3.35
C LEU A 70 -4.60 3.13 4.80
N ASP A 71 -4.95 4.41 5.00
CA ASP A 71 -5.15 4.99 6.33
C ASP A 71 -6.37 4.41 7.06
N GLU A 72 -7.42 3.99 6.33
CA GLU A 72 -8.57 3.31 6.94
C GLU A 72 -8.24 1.84 7.21
N MET A 73 -7.54 1.17 6.29
CA MET A 73 -7.09 -0.21 6.47
C MET A 73 -6.15 -0.37 7.66
N ALA A 74 -5.33 0.64 7.97
CA ALA A 74 -4.34 0.53 9.03
C ALA A 74 -4.84 0.90 10.44
N LYS A 75 -6.14 1.14 10.61
CA LYS A 75 -6.79 1.43 11.90
C LYS A 75 -7.26 0.19 12.66
N ASP A 76 -7.27 -0.98 12.00
CA ASP A 76 -7.74 -2.28 12.53
C ASP A 76 -6.56 -3.15 13.01
#